data_AF-A0A2G9TLH8-F1
#
_entry.id   AF-A0A2G9TLH8-F1
#
_cell.length_a   1.000
_cell.length_b   1.000
_cell.length_c   1.000
_cell.angle_alpha   90.00
_cell.angle_beta   90.00
_cell.angle_gamma   90.00
#
_symmetry.space_group_name_H-M   'P 1'
#
loop_
_entity.id
_entity.type
_entity.pdbx_description
1 polymer ?
#
loop_
_entity_poly.entity_id
_entity_poly.type
_entity_poly.pdbx_seq_one_letter_code
_entity_poly.pdbx_strand_id
1 'polypeptide(L)'
;MLPILAMLFVSLLSFGLVREAITYPYENWHWLLLRNIFYKPYFMLYGEVYAPEIDVCGDEMWEAHIDADVPIGSETLNITELFLSDEQIERIHSFEEECIEDMEREKDIRKQSSNDERIHRTAERSDQILN
;
A
#
# COMPACT_ATOMS: atom_id res chain seq x y z
N MET A 1 7.26 -38.92 11.81
CA MET A 1 7.14 -37.97 12.94
C MET A 1 8.39 -37.10 13.10
N LEU A 2 9.56 -37.68 13.40
CA LEU A 2 10.82 -36.93 13.54
C LEU A 2 11.19 -35.97 12.37
N PRO A 3 11.10 -36.37 11.08
CA PRO A 3 11.46 -35.48 9.98
C PRO A 3 10.49 -34.29 9.83
N ILE A 4 9.21 -34.48 10.16
CA ILE A 4 8.20 -33.42 10.12
C ILE A 4 8.48 -32.38 11.21
N LEU A 5 8.80 -32.85 12.42
CA LEU A 5 9.19 -31.97 13.53
C LEU A 5 10.48 -31.21 13.22
N ALA A 6 11.45 -31.86 12.56
CA ALA A 6 12.69 -31.21 12.15
C ALA A 6 12.44 -30.11 11.09
N MET A 7 11.61 -30.40 10.08
CA MET A 7 11.25 -29.40 9.06
C MET A 7 10.48 -28.22 9.65
N LEU A 8 9.57 -28.47 10.61
CA LEU A 8 8.85 -27.43 11.34
C LEU A 8 9.79 -26.58 12.20
N PHE A 9 10.75 -27.21 12.88
CA PHE A 9 11.71 -26.49 13.70
C PHE A 9 12.58 -25.55 12.86
N VAL A 10 13.07 -26.02 11.71
CA VAL A 10 13.89 -25.22 10.80
C VAL A 10 13.11 -24.03 10.26
N SER A 11 11.83 -24.21 9.88
CA SER A 11 11.01 -23.11 9.38
C SER A 11 10.70 -22.08 10.48
N LEU A 12 10.36 -22.52 11.69
CA LEU A 12 10.09 -21.65 12.83
C LEU A 12 11.33 -20.85 13.24
N LEU A 13 12.49 -21.49 13.30
CA LEU A 13 13.76 -20.83 13.59
C LEU A 13 14.08 -19.74 12.54
N SER A 14 13.97 -20.09 11.26
CA SER A 14 14.28 -19.18 10.15
C SER A 14 13.38 -17.93 10.19
N PHE A 15 12.07 -18.13 10.30
CA PHE A 15 11.11 -17.03 10.37
C PHE A 15 11.25 -16.21 11.66
N GLY A 16 11.35 -16.87 12.81
CA GLY A 16 11.43 -16.22 14.10
C GLY A 16 12.68 -15.37 14.29
N LEU A 17 13.84 -15.83 13.81
CA LEU A 17 15.09 -15.08 13.88
C LEU A 17 15.04 -13.82 13.00
N VAL A 18 14.57 -13.96 11.76
CA VAL A 18 14.47 -12.82 10.83
C VAL A 18 13.48 -11.79 11.35
N ARG A 19 12.32 -12.22 11.87
CA ARG A 19 11.31 -11.33 12.46
C ARG A 19 11.90 -10.51 13.61
N GLU A 20 12.56 -11.16 14.58
CA GLU A 20 13.11 -10.47 15.75
C GLU A 20 14.26 -9.52 15.34
N ALA A 21 15.13 -9.95 14.42
CA ALA A 21 16.26 -9.15 13.98
C ALA A 21 15.87 -7.85 13.25
N ILE A 22 14.80 -7.88 12.46
CA ILE A 22 14.30 -6.68 11.76
C ILE A 22 13.54 -5.76 12.71
N THR A 23 12.70 -6.34 13.59
CA THR A 23 11.80 -5.55 14.44
C THR A 23 12.52 -4.93 15.63
N TYR A 24 13.51 -5.61 16.21
CA TYR A 24 14.23 -5.18 17.41
C TYR A 24 15.76 -5.27 17.24
N PRO A 25 16.36 -4.42 16.39
CA PRO A 25 17.78 -4.52 16.03
C PRO A 25 18.76 -4.17 17.16
N TYR A 26 18.30 -3.43 18.18
CA TYR A 26 19.14 -2.95 19.29
C TYR A 26 18.81 -3.60 20.64
N GLU A 27 18.10 -4.73 20.65
CA GLU A 27 17.75 -5.45 21.88
C GLU A 27 18.94 -6.27 22.42
N ASN A 28 19.12 -6.26 23.74
CA ASN A 28 20.17 -7.06 24.38
C ASN A 28 19.74 -8.52 24.56
N TRP A 29 20.71 -9.43 24.62
CA TRP A 29 20.43 -10.85 24.82
C TRP A 29 19.73 -11.12 26.16
N HIS A 30 18.50 -11.64 26.11
CA HIS A 30 17.72 -12.07 27.26
C HIS A 30 16.90 -13.34 26.99
N TRP A 31 16.53 -14.10 28.01
CA TRP A 31 15.78 -15.36 27.85
C TRP A 31 14.41 -15.21 27.19
N LEU A 32 13.82 -14.02 27.25
CA LEU A 32 12.54 -13.70 26.58
C LEU A 32 12.67 -13.70 25.05
N LEU A 33 13.87 -13.54 24.51
CA LEU A 33 14.14 -13.48 23.07
C LEU A 33 13.93 -14.86 22.45
N LEU A 34 14.33 -15.92 23.17
CA LEU A 34 14.07 -17.30 22.78
C LEU A 34 12.56 -17.60 22.69
N ARG A 35 11.77 -17.03 23.60
CA ARG A 35 10.31 -17.12 23.56
C ARG A 35 9.76 -16.41 22.30
N ASN A 36 10.26 -15.22 21.99
CA ASN A 36 9.82 -14.47 20.81
C ASN A 36 10.20 -15.19 19.50
N ILE A 37 11.39 -15.77 19.42
CA ILE A 37 11.90 -16.46 18.23
C ILE A 37 11.17 -17.78 17.97
N PHE A 38 10.86 -18.58 19.00
CA PHE A 38 10.26 -19.91 18.79
C PHE A 38 8.77 -20.00 19.11
N TYR A 39 8.35 -19.45 20.25
CA TYR A 39 6.99 -19.66 20.74
C TYR A 39 5.96 -18.80 20.00
N LYS A 40 6.25 -17.52 19.73
CA LYS A 40 5.33 -16.67 18.95
C LYS A 40 4.99 -17.26 17.58
N PRO A 41 5.96 -17.64 16.72
CA PRO A 41 5.62 -18.23 15.43
C PRO A 41 5.03 -19.64 15.53
N TYR A 42 5.31 -20.37 16.61
CA TYR A 42 4.64 -21.64 16.89
C TYR A 42 3.13 -21.44 17.17
N PHE A 43 2.76 -20.46 18.00
CA PHE A 43 1.35 -20.15 18.26
C PHE A 43 0.64 -19.54 17.05
N MET A 44 1.39 -18.87 16.16
CA MET A 44 0.87 -18.38 14.88
C MET A 44 0.36 -19.51 13.98
N LEU A 45 0.96 -20.71 14.07
CA LEU A 45 0.45 -21.90 13.36
C LEU A 45 -0.96 -22.32 13.82
N TYR A 46 -1.34 -21.97 15.05
CA TYR A 46 -2.66 -22.25 15.63
C TYR A 46 -3.66 -21.12 15.44
N GLY A 47 -3.29 -20.05 14.72
CA GLY A 47 -4.18 -18.94 14.40
C GLY A 47 -4.08 -17.72 15.32
N GLU A 48 -3.16 -17.72 16.29
CA GLU A 48 -2.86 -16.53 17.09
C GLU A 48 -2.04 -15.54 16.25
N VAL A 49 -2.65 -14.43 15.84
CA VAL A 49 -1.97 -13.39 15.05
C VAL A 49 -1.74 -12.19 15.97
N TYR A 50 -0.48 -11.92 16.30
CA TYR A 50 -0.05 -10.81 17.15
C TYR A 50 -0.18 -9.46 16.41
N ALA A 51 -1.37 -9.14 15.89
CA ALA A 51 -1.69 -7.95 15.10
C ALA A 51 -1.12 -6.62 15.66
N PRO A 52 -1.25 -6.30 16.95
CA PRO A 52 -0.73 -5.03 17.48
C PRO A 52 0.80 -4.94 17.48
N GLU A 53 1.53 -6.04 17.30
CA GLU A 53 2.99 -6.06 17.27
C GLU A 53 3.56 -6.14 15.84
N ILE A 54 2.72 -6.34 14.82
CA ILE A 54 3.15 -6.49 13.43
C ILE A 54 3.25 -5.13 12.75
N ASP A 55 2.33 -4.21 13.09
CA ASP A 55 2.33 -2.86 12.55
C ASP A 55 3.14 -1.92 13.44
N VAL A 56 4.46 -1.98 13.29
CA VAL A 56 5.38 -1.04 13.94
C VAL A 56 5.40 0.34 13.29
N CYS A 57 4.80 0.49 12.09
CA CYS A 57 4.80 1.74 11.32
C CYS A 57 3.49 2.54 11.50
N GLY A 58 2.41 1.89 11.93
CA GLY A 58 1.20 2.51 12.45
C GLY A 58 0.35 3.18 11.38
N ASP A 59 -0.83 2.63 11.13
CA ASP A 59 -1.93 3.35 10.47
C ASP A 59 -2.31 4.63 11.26
N GLU A 60 -2.04 4.69 12.57
CA GLU A 60 -2.24 5.88 13.43
C GLU A 60 -1.45 7.11 12.94
N MET A 61 -0.24 6.91 12.38
CA MET A 61 0.55 8.00 11.82
C MET A 61 -0.09 8.52 10.53
N TRP A 62 -0.62 7.64 9.68
CA TRP A 62 -1.31 8.00 8.45
C TRP A 62 -2.64 8.71 8.73
N GLU A 63 -3.44 8.21 9.67
CA GLU A 63 -4.70 8.84 10.07
C GLU A 63 -4.46 10.21 10.72
N ALA A 64 -3.43 10.36 11.56
CA ALA A 64 -3.06 11.65 12.13
C ALA A 64 -2.63 12.70 11.08
N HIS A 65 -1.97 12.28 9.99
CA HIS A 65 -1.63 13.20 8.89
C HIS A 65 -2.87 13.65 8.11
N ILE A 66 -3.83 12.75 7.88
CA ILE A 66 -5.08 13.05 7.17
C ILE A 66 -5.96 14.00 8.01
N ASP A 67 -6.06 13.77 9.32
CA ASP A 67 -6.88 14.59 10.21
C ASP A 67 -6.26 15.96 10.53
N ALA A 68 -4.93 16.08 10.50
CA ALA A 68 -4.22 17.32 10.83
C ALA A 68 -3.91 18.22 9.62
N ASP A 69 -4.18 17.76 8.39
CA ASP A 69 -3.92 18.47 7.13
C ASP A 69 -2.48 19.04 7.03
N VAL A 70 -1.52 18.33 7.65
CA VAL A 70 -0.11 18.74 7.69
C VAL A 70 0.55 18.24 6.40
N PRO A 71 1.15 19.14 5.59
CA PRO A 71 1.88 18.71 4.40
C PRO A 71 3.01 17.77 4.82
N ILE A 72 3.22 16.71 4.03
CA ILE A 72 4.29 15.73 4.22
C ILE A 72 5.63 16.44 4.02
N GLY A 73 6.09 17.09 5.07
CA GLY A 73 7.36 17.81 5.12
C GLY A 73 7.56 18.66 6.37
N SER A 74 6.94 18.28 7.49
CA SER A 74 7.25 18.87 8.78
C SER A 74 8.36 18.08 9.47
N GLU A 75 9.40 18.82 9.89
CA GLU A 75 10.70 18.43 10.46
C GLU A 75 10.69 17.41 11.63
N THR A 76 9.54 16.91 12.06
CA THR A 76 9.41 16.05 13.25
C THR A 76 9.41 14.54 12.97
N LEU A 77 9.23 14.09 11.72
CA LEU A 77 9.22 12.66 11.37
C LEU A 77 9.89 12.39 10.02
N ASN A 78 11.20 12.19 10.07
CA ASN A 78 12.06 11.93 8.92
C ASN A 78 11.95 10.47 8.42
N ILE A 79 10.73 9.98 8.14
CA ILE A 79 10.50 8.57 7.73
C ILE A 79 9.82 8.45 6.36
N THR A 80 9.21 9.49 5.78
CA THR A 80 8.56 9.38 4.45
C THR A 80 8.69 10.59 3.53
N GLU A 81 9.58 11.55 3.81
CA GLU A 81 9.88 12.61 2.82
C GLU A 81 10.63 12.01 1.62
N LEU A 82 9.97 12.03 0.45
CA LEU A 82 10.61 11.72 -0.83
C LEU A 82 11.38 12.95 -1.28
N PHE A 83 12.69 12.95 -1.04
CA PHE A 83 13.60 13.97 -1.57
C PHE A 83 13.79 13.77 -3.08
N LEU A 84 12.94 14.41 -3.86
CA LEU A 84 13.03 14.49 -5.32
C LEU A 84 13.76 15.79 -5.71
N SER A 85 14.63 15.73 -6.71
CA SER A 85 15.20 16.94 -7.30
C SER A 85 14.16 17.67 -8.15
N ASP A 86 14.36 18.97 -8.41
CA ASP A 86 13.48 19.78 -9.26
C ASP A 86 13.22 19.13 -10.63
N GLU A 87 14.25 18.49 -11.21
CA GLU A 87 14.15 17.75 -12.47
C GLU A 87 13.21 16.53 -12.37
N GLN A 88 13.25 15.79 -11.25
CA GLN A 88 12.38 14.64 -11.05
C GLN A 88 10.92 15.07 -10.84
N ILE A 89 10.71 16.19 -10.15
CA ILE A 89 9.39 16.78 -9.92
C ILE A 89 8.79 17.22 -11.26
N GLU A 90 9.55 17.95 -12.08
CA GLU A 90 9.10 18.38 -13.41
C GLU A 90 8.73 17.19 -14.30
N ARG A 91 9.54 16.12 -14.27
CA ARG A 91 9.25 14.87 -15.02
C ARG A 91 8.00 14.15 -14.52
N ILE A 92 7.73 14.18 -13.22
CA ILE A 92 6.52 13.58 -12.65
C ILE A 92 5.29 14.38 -13.07
N HIS A 93 5.35 15.72 -12.99
CA HIS A 93 4.23 16.57 -13.42
C HIS A 93 3.92 16.42 -14.90
N SER A 94 4.94 16.36 -15.77
CA SER A 94 4.71 16.14 -17.20
C SER A 94 4.06 14.78 -17.49
N PHE A 95 4.44 13.75 -16.73
CA PHE A 95 3.87 12.41 -16.87
C PHE A 95 2.42 12.35 -16.37
N GLU A 96 2.12 13.02 -15.26
CA GLU A 96 0.78 13.11 -14.70
C GLU A 96 -0.17 13.83 -15.67
N GLU A 97 0.28 14.93 -16.27
CA GLU A 97 -0.49 15.68 -17.28
C GLU A 97 -0.82 14.80 -18.49
N GLU A 98 0.16 14.08 -19.05
CA GLU A 98 -0.04 13.15 -20.18
C GLU A 98 -1.07 12.05 -19.81
N CYS A 99 -0.95 11.47 -18.62
CA CYS A 99 -1.86 10.43 -18.15
C CYS A 99 -3.30 10.93 -17.96
N ILE A 100 -3.48 12.15 -17.46
CA ILE A 100 -4.80 12.76 -17.26
C ILE A 100 -5.46 13.05 -18.61
N GLU A 101 -4.71 13.60 -19.56
CA GLU A 101 -5.24 13.88 -20.91
C GLU A 101 -5.70 12.61 -21.61
N ASP A 102 -4.92 11.53 -21.54
CA ASP A 102 -5.27 10.26 -22.15
C ASP A 102 -6.52 9.63 -21.52
N MET A 103 -6.64 9.73 -20.19
CA MET A 103 -7.85 9.30 -19.49
C MET A 103 -9.08 10.11 -19.93
N GLU A 104 -8.96 11.41 -20.15
CA GLU A 104 -10.07 12.25 -20.61
C GLU A 104 -10.49 11.90 -22.03
N ARG A 105 -9.52 11.71 -22.94
CA ARG A 105 -9.79 11.21 -24.31
C ARG A 105 -10.51 9.87 -24.29
N GLU A 106 -10.08 8.94 -23.45
CA GLU A 106 -10.72 7.62 -23.35
C GLU A 106 -12.16 7.74 -22.82
N LYS A 107 -12.40 8.60 -21.82
CA LYS A 107 -13.74 8.89 -21.30
C LYS A 107 -14.66 9.45 -22.38
N ASP A 108 -14.17 10.37 -23.21
CA ASP A 108 -14.94 10.94 -24.32
C ASP A 108 -15.25 9.92 -25.41
N ILE A 109 -14.27 9.09 -25.78
CA ILE A 109 -14.47 7.97 -26.73
C ILE A 109 -15.52 7.00 -26.18
N ARG A 110 -15.45 6.66 -24.88
CA ARG A 110 -16.39 5.75 -24.23
C ARG A 110 -17.80 6.34 -24.18
N LYS A 111 -17.92 7.64 -23.89
CA LYS A 111 -19.21 8.35 -23.90
C LYS A 111 -19.80 8.39 -25.31
N GLN A 112 -18.99 8.71 -26.32
CA GLN A 112 -19.42 8.72 -27.73
C GLN A 112 -19.81 7.33 -28.27
N SER A 113 -19.17 6.27 -27.77
CA SER A 113 -19.49 4.88 -28.12
C SER A 113 -20.76 4.37 -27.42
N SER A 114 -21.18 5.02 -26.32
CA SER A 114 -22.35 4.59 -25.55
C SER A 114 -23.62 4.59 -26.40
N ASN A 115 -24.43 3.54 -26.23
CA ASN A 115 -25.70 3.40 -26.93
C ASN A 115 -26.66 4.56 -26.63
N ASP A 116 -26.65 5.08 -25.39
CA ASP A 116 -27.50 6.21 -24.99
C ASP A 116 -27.14 7.49 -25.76
N GLU A 117 -25.85 7.79 -25.89
CA GLU A 117 -25.34 8.96 -26.61
C GLU A 117 -25.61 8.83 -28.12
N ARG A 118 -25.50 7.62 -28.68
CA ARG A 118 -25.86 7.34 -30.07
C ARG A 118 -27.35 7.56 -30.34
N ILE A 119 -28.22 7.09 -29.45
CA ILE A 119 -29.67 7.31 -29.55
C ILE A 119 -30.01 8.80 -29.42
N HIS A 120 -29.38 9.49 -28.47
CA HIS A 120 -29.55 10.94 -28.27
C HIS A 120 -29.18 11.74 -29.53
N ARG A 121 -28.00 11.48 -30.12
CA ARG A 121 -27.57 12.17 -31.35
C ARG A 121 -28.47 11.85 -32.55
N THR A 122 -28.99 10.62 -32.66
CA THR A 122 -29.94 10.28 -33.72
C THR A 122 -31.28 10.99 -33.52
N ALA A 123 -31.79 11.07 -32.29
CA ALA A 123 -33.01 11.80 -31.96
C ALA A 123 -32.89 13.30 -32.28
N GLU A 124 -31.82 13.95 -31.82
CA GLU A 124 -31.55 15.37 -32.09
C GLU A 124 -31.44 15.66 -33.60
N ARG A 125 -30.77 14.77 -34.35
CA ARG A 125 -30.65 14.91 -35.80
C ARG A 125 -31.96 14.70 -36.53
N SER A 126 -32.84 13.80 -36.04
CA SER A 126 -34.18 13.63 -36.60
C SER A 126 -35.05 14.87 -36.39
N ASP A 127 -34.96 15.51 -35.22
CA ASP A 127 -35.71 16.73 -34.92
C ASP A 127 -35.26 17.92 -35.81
N GLN A 128 -33.97 18.04 -36.10
CA GLN A 128 -33.44 19.06 -37.04
C GLN A 128 -33.86 18.85 -38.50
N ILE A 129 -34.23 17.62 -38.90
CA ILE A 129 -34.69 17.33 -40.27
C ILE A 129 -36.19 17.59 -40.40
N LEU A 130 -36.93 17.49 -39.29
CA LEU A 130 -38.39 17.66 -39.25
C LEU A 130 -38.83 19.12 -39.11
N ASN A 131 -37.91 20.04 -38.82
CA ASN A 131 -38.14 21.48 -38.62
C ASN A 131 -37.40 22.30 -39.69
#